data_AF-A0A537KXA5-F1
#
_entry.id   AF-A0A537KXA5-F1
#
_cell.length_a   1.000
_cell.length_b   1.000
_cell.length_c   1.000
_cell.angle_alpha   90.00
_cell.angle_beta   90.00
_cell.angle_gamma   90.00
#
_symmetry.space_group_name_H-M   'P 1'
#
loop_
_entity.id
_entity.type
_entity.pdbx_description
1 polymer ?
#
loop_
_entity_poly.entity_id
_entity_poly.type
_entity_poly.pdbx_seq_one_letter_code
_entity_poly.pdbx_strand_id
1 'polypeptide(L)'
;MRVMVWADIEGVAGITSWEHTGGGTPLYEEGRRLYTEEINAIVRACRRAKADDVIVVDGHGGGYEGARGFMSLIPDRLERSARYVLGHAWARYVEPLTQGCDAVLLVGAHAKAGTPDGVLSHTVSSESWYLATINGAPVGESGIVAAIAGCWNVPAVFVAGDEATCKEVQELVGATVVTAPVKKGLGRFSAVHLAPADACTLIETRAGEALVNRARWPKPLTFAAPVTFQVELATPDRLASFEGRTGVETVGPRTVSATGKNFWEAWNALWYRY
;
A
#
# COMPACT_ATOMS: atom_id res chain seq x y z
N MET A 1 -16.63 -9.99 -10.57
CA MET A 1 -15.53 -9.03 -10.33
C MET A 1 -14.45 -9.72 -9.52
N ARG A 2 -13.20 -9.70 -9.98
CA ARG A 2 -12.04 -10.07 -9.17
C ARG A 2 -11.38 -8.81 -8.63
N VAL A 3 -11.24 -8.74 -7.31
CA VAL A 3 -10.68 -7.58 -6.62
C VAL A 3 -9.50 -8.02 -5.77
N MET A 4 -8.41 -7.25 -5.84
CA MET A 4 -7.26 -7.39 -4.97
C MET A 4 -7.23 -6.22 -3.99
N VAL A 5 -7.27 -6.53 -2.70
CA VAL A 5 -7.04 -5.58 -1.62
C VAL A 5 -5.57 -5.65 -1.25
N TRP A 6 -4.90 -4.51 -1.27
CA TRP A 6 -3.56 -4.36 -0.70
C TRP A 6 -3.70 -3.60 0.61
N ALA A 7 -3.28 -4.24 1.69
CA ALA A 7 -3.58 -3.83 3.05
C ALA A 7 -2.30 -3.42 3.79
N ASP A 8 -2.39 -2.34 4.55
CA ASP A 8 -1.30 -1.83 5.40
C ASP A 8 -1.88 -1.26 6.71
N ILE A 9 -1.04 -0.91 7.69
CA ILE A 9 -1.53 -0.59 9.05
C ILE A 9 -1.41 0.90 9.43
N GLU A 10 -0.41 1.62 8.94
CA GLU A 10 -0.08 2.96 9.39
C GLU A 10 -1.23 3.94 9.14
N GLY A 11 -2.04 3.72 8.10
CA GLY A 11 -3.18 4.55 7.70
C GLY A 11 -4.46 4.32 8.48
N VAL A 12 -4.56 3.25 9.26
CA VAL A 12 -5.77 2.83 9.99
C VAL A 12 -6.17 3.87 11.05
N ALA A 13 -7.48 4.01 11.29
CA ALA A 13 -8.01 4.88 12.35
C ALA A 13 -7.57 4.41 13.75
N GLY A 14 -7.22 5.34 14.63
CA GLY A 14 -6.65 5.06 15.95
C GLY A 14 -5.12 4.87 15.97
N ILE A 15 -4.45 4.77 14.80
CA ILE A 15 -3.00 4.53 14.73
C ILE A 15 -2.23 5.83 14.46
N THR A 16 -1.29 6.18 15.34
CA THR A 16 -0.34 7.31 15.21
C THR A 16 1.06 7.03 15.74
N SER A 17 1.29 5.83 16.28
CA SER A 17 2.55 5.42 16.91
C SER A 17 3.08 4.15 16.25
N TRP A 18 4.39 4.08 16.05
CA TRP A 18 5.09 2.87 15.59
C TRP A 18 4.87 1.68 16.51
N GLU A 19 4.54 1.90 17.79
CA GLU A 19 4.22 0.80 18.70
C GLU A 19 2.93 0.07 18.29
N HIS A 20 2.02 0.70 17.54
CA HIS A 20 0.84 0.03 16.98
C HIS A 20 1.15 -0.77 15.70
N THR A 21 2.35 -0.62 15.12
CA THR A 21 2.71 -1.21 13.82
C THR A 21 3.86 -2.21 13.95
N GLY A 22 4.73 -2.06 14.96
CA GLY A 22 5.83 -2.98 15.24
C GLY A 22 5.46 -4.14 16.16
N GLY A 23 5.73 -5.36 15.73
CA GLY A 23 5.54 -6.59 16.49
C GLY A 23 6.29 -6.63 17.82
N GLY A 24 5.71 -7.32 18.79
CA GLY A 24 6.30 -7.52 20.13
C GLY A 24 5.89 -6.49 21.18
N THR A 25 5.07 -5.49 20.84
CA THR A 25 4.51 -4.54 21.81
C THR A 25 3.05 -4.89 22.16
N PRO A 26 2.54 -4.49 23.34
CA PRO A 26 1.10 -4.59 23.63
C PRO A 26 0.22 -3.76 22.69
N LEU A 27 0.69 -2.59 22.26
CA LEU A 27 -0.05 -1.69 21.37
C LEU A 27 -0.17 -2.27 19.96
N TYR A 28 0.75 -3.12 19.53
CA TYR A 28 0.64 -3.77 18.24
C TYR A 28 -0.54 -4.73 18.17
N GLU A 29 -0.85 -5.45 19.25
CA GLU A 29 -2.07 -6.27 19.29
C GLU A 29 -3.35 -5.44 19.25
N GLU A 30 -3.33 -4.19 19.75
CA GLU A 30 -4.40 -3.23 19.51
C GLU A 30 -4.45 -2.79 18.03
N GLY A 31 -3.31 -2.42 17.46
CA GLY A 31 -3.19 -2.03 16.05
C GLY A 31 -3.69 -3.12 15.10
N ARG A 32 -3.30 -4.38 15.31
CA ARG A 32 -3.76 -5.55 14.54
C ARG A 32 -5.27 -5.73 14.59
N ARG A 33 -5.92 -5.46 15.73
CA ARG A 33 -7.38 -5.54 15.84
C ARG A 33 -8.04 -4.45 15.00
N LEU A 34 -7.57 -3.21 15.12
CA LEU A 34 -8.07 -2.07 14.34
C LEU A 34 -7.89 -2.32 12.83
N TYR A 35 -6.69 -2.74 12.44
CA TYR A 35 -6.34 -3.13 11.07
C TYR A 35 -7.27 -4.21 10.52
N THR A 36 -7.43 -5.31 11.26
CA THR A 36 -8.28 -6.43 10.83
C THR A 36 -9.72 -5.99 10.63
N GLU A 37 -10.26 -5.10 11.48
CA GLU A 37 -11.64 -4.62 11.32
C GLU A 37 -11.84 -3.70 10.11
N GLU A 38 -10.89 -2.83 9.79
CA GLU A 38 -10.94 -2.04 8.54
C GLU A 38 -10.82 -2.93 7.30
N ILE A 39 -9.97 -3.97 7.36
CA ILE A 39 -9.87 -4.97 6.28
C ILE A 39 -11.15 -5.81 6.17
N ASN A 40 -11.81 -6.12 7.28
CA ASN A 40 -13.11 -6.78 7.23
C ASN A 40 -14.18 -5.87 6.60
N ALA A 41 -14.14 -4.56 6.88
CA ALA A 41 -15.05 -3.59 6.28
C ALA A 41 -14.92 -3.53 4.75
N ILE A 42 -13.69 -3.57 4.20
CA ILE A 42 -13.50 -3.63 2.76
C ILE A 42 -14.00 -4.94 2.16
N VAL A 43 -13.80 -6.08 2.83
CA VAL A 43 -14.33 -7.38 2.37
C VAL A 43 -15.86 -7.38 2.34
N ARG A 44 -16.53 -6.80 3.37
CA ARG A 44 -17.98 -6.63 3.37
C ARG A 44 -18.46 -5.73 2.24
N ALA A 45 -17.72 -4.66 1.90
CA ALA A 45 -18.02 -3.80 0.76
C ALA A 45 -17.95 -4.56 -0.56
N CYS A 46 -16.86 -5.32 -0.78
CA CYS A 46 -16.69 -6.17 -1.97
C CYS A 46 -17.85 -7.17 -2.11
N ARG A 47 -18.25 -7.83 -1.01
CA ARG A 47 -19.39 -8.76 -1.00
C ARG A 47 -20.70 -8.06 -1.39
N ARG A 48 -20.99 -6.89 -0.82
CA ARG A 48 -22.19 -6.12 -1.20
C ARG A 48 -22.18 -5.67 -2.65
N ALA A 49 -21.01 -5.34 -3.19
CA ALA A 49 -20.82 -5.04 -4.60
C ALA A 49 -20.85 -6.29 -5.51
N LYS A 50 -21.12 -7.48 -4.94
CA LYS A 50 -21.17 -8.77 -5.64
C LYS A 50 -19.84 -9.09 -6.36
N ALA A 51 -18.72 -8.84 -5.68
CA ALA A 51 -17.44 -9.35 -6.14
C ALA A 51 -17.45 -10.89 -6.08
N ASP A 52 -16.93 -11.53 -7.13
CA ASP A 52 -16.90 -12.99 -7.26
C ASP A 52 -15.66 -13.59 -6.57
N ASP A 53 -14.57 -12.82 -6.53
CA ASP A 53 -13.29 -13.24 -5.98
C ASP A 53 -12.62 -12.03 -5.32
N VAL A 54 -12.40 -12.13 -4.01
CA VAL A 54 -11.78 -11.09 -3.19
C VAL A 54 -10.51 -11.66 -2.59
N ILE A 55 -9.38 -11.05 -2.93
CA ILE A 55 -8.07 -11.47 -2.44
C ILE A 55 -7.52 -10.33 -1.60
N VAL A 56 -7.21 -10.60 -0.34
CA VAL A 56 -6.60 -9.66 0.57
C VAL A 56 -5.13 -10.02 0.74
N VAL A 57 -4.25 -9.11 0.38
CA VAL A 57 -2.80 -9.23 0.63
C VAL A 57 -2.45 -8.43 1.86
N ASP A 58 -2.01 -9.12 2.90
CA ASP A 58 -1.44 -8.49 4.08
C ASP A 58 -0.08 -7.90 3.72
N GLY A 59 -0.04 -6.60 3.50
CA GLY A 59 1.16 -5.87 3.08
C GLY A 59 1.98 -5.34 4.25
N HIS A 60 1.48 -5.39 5.48
CA HIS A 60 2.16 -4.74 6.60
C HIS A 60 3.28 -5.61 7.21
N GLY A 61 4.48 -5.05 7.26
CA GLY A 61 5.64 -5.71 7.86
C GLY A 61 5.74 -5.48 9.36
N GLY A 62 5.16 -6.34 10.19
CA GLY A 62 5.21 -6.23 11.65
C GLY A 62 6.59 -6.40 12.32
N GLY A 63 7.71 -6.31 11.62
CA GLY A 63 9.05 -6.18 12.22
C GLY A 63 9.55 -7.35 13.10
N TYR A 64 8.95 -8.54 13.04
CA TYR A 64 9.34 -9.67 13.88
C TYR A 64 10.78 -10.15 13.62
N GLU A 65 11.53 -10.43 14.68
CA GLU A 65 12.81 -11.14 14.59
C GLU A 65 12.62 -12.51 13.88
N GLY A 66 13.50 -12.85 12.94
CA GLY A 66 13.47 -14.15 12.26
C GLY A 66 12.64 -14.22 10.96
N ALA A 67 12.35 -13.09 10.33
CA ALA A 67 11.84 -12.99 8.94
C ALA A 67 10.41 -13.51 8.68
N ARG A 68 9.56 -13.60 9.70
CA ARG A 68 8.12 -13.90 9.53
C ARG A 68 7.28 -12.62 9.36
N GLY A 69 7.65 -11.76 8.40
CA GLY A 69 6.93 -10.50 8.13
C GLY A 69 5.59 -10.72 7.40
N PHE A 70 4.75 -9.68 7.30
CA PHE A 70 3.53 -9.66 6.47
C PHE A 70 2.37 -10.54 6.96
N MET A 71 2.19 -10.66 8.28
CA MET A 71 1.13 -11.46 8.92
C MET A 71 0.48 -10.72 10.10
N SER A 72 0.13 -9.46 9.88
CA SER A 72 -0.46 -8.56 10.87
C SER A 72 -1.97 -8.77 11.05
N LEU A 73 -2.65 -9.39 10.08
CA LEU A 73 -4.05 -9.78 10.23
C LEU A 73 -4.26 -10.82 11.35
N ILE A 74 -5.44 -10.80 11.98
CA ILE A 74 -5.82 -11.73 13.05
C ILE A 74 -6.72 -12.86 12.47
N PRO A 75 -6.23 -14.11 12.35
CA PRO A 75 -6.91 -15.17 11.60
C PRO A 75 -8.33 -15.54 12.06
N ASP A 76 -8.60 -15.55 13.36
CA ASP A 76 -9.92 -15.92 13.91
C ASP A 76 -10.98 -14.81 13.78
N ARG A 77 -10.57 -13.65 13.28
CA ARG A 77 -11.43 -12.48 13.04
C ARG A 77 -11.69 -12.20 11.57
N LEU A 78 -11.10 -12.96 10.65
CA LEU A 78 -11.19 -12.68 9.23
C LEU A 78 -12.63 -12.82 8.70
N GLU A 79 -13.10 -11.80 7.99
CA GLU A 79 -14.38 -11.81 7.31
C GLU A 79 -14.44 -12.95 6.28
N ARG A 80 -15.56 -13.67 6.25
CA ARG A 80 -15.75 -14.78 5.32
C ARG A 80 -15.89 -14.29 3.89
N SER A 81 -15.63 -15.18 2.93
CA SER A 81 -15.80 -14.94 1.48
C SER A 81 -14.69 -14.10 0.84
N ALA A 82 -13.50 -14.08 1.47
CA ALA A 82 -12.25 -13.61 0.87
C ALA A 82 -11.16 -14.68 1.02
N ARG A 83 -10.14 -14.59 0.18
CA ARG A 83 -8.89 -15.34 0.30
C ARG A 83 -7.82 -14.41 0.85
N TYR A 84 -7.07 -14.86 1.83
CA TYR A 84 -6.07 -14.04 2.53
C TYR A 84 -4.67 -14.55 2.24
N VAL A 85 -3.79 -13.64 1.83
CA VAL A 85 -2.38 -13.90 1.56
C VAL A 85 -1.60 -13.35 2.75
N LEU A 86 -1.06 -14.25 3.55
CA LEU A 86 -0.34 -13.96 4.78
C LEU A 86 1.11 -14.45 4.63
N GLY A 87 2.06 -13.64 5.09
CA GLY A 87 3.48 -13.99 5.14
C GLY A 87 4.21 -13.91 3.80
N HIS A 88 3.60 -13.35 2.75
CA HIS A 88 4.23 -13.24 1.44
C HIS A 88 5.07 -11.97 1.33
N ALA A 89 6.14 -12.00 0.53
CA ALA A 89 7.03 -10.85 0.37
C ALA A 89 6.30 -9.59 -0.14
N TRP A 90 6.64 -8.44 0.46
CA TRP A 90 6.04 -7.14 0.17
C TRP A 90 6.02 -6.82 -1.33
N ALA A 91 4.83 -6.54 -1.85
CA ALA A 91 4.58 -6.23 -3.27
C ALA A 91 5.15 -7.27 -4.25
N ARG A 92 5.09 -8.57 -3.91
CA ARG A 92 5.50 -9.69 -4.78
C ARG A 92 4.37 -10.61 -5.23
N TYR A 93 3.24 -10.62 -4.52
CA TYR A 93 2.10 -11.48 -4.88
C TYR A 93 1.31 -10.90 -6.08
N VAL A 94 1.83 -11.13 -7.28
CA VAL A 94 1.23 -10.62 -8.53
C VAL A 94 0.35 -11.63 -9.27
N GLU A 95 0.23 -12.85 -8.77
CA GLU A 95 -0.59 -13.91 -9.38
C GLU A 95 -2.04 -13.47 -9.70
N PRO A 96 -2.75 -12.71 -8.83
CA PRO A 96 -4.08 -12.24 -9.17
C PRO A 96 -4.11 -11.31 -10.38
N LEU A 97 -3.06 -10.50 -10.54
CA LEU A 97 -2.93 -9.53 -11.63
C LEU A 97 -2.67 -10.26 -12.95
N THR A 98 -1.84 -11.31 -12.94
CA THR A 98 -1.53 -12.11 -14.14
C THR A 98 -2.70 -12.98 -14.59
N GLN A 99 -3.53 -13.46 -13.65
CA GLN A 99 -4.72 -14.28 -13.94
C GLN A 99 -5.96 -13.46 -14.31
N GLY A 100 -5.84 -12.13 -14.34
CA GLY A 100 -6.90 -11.18 -14.64
C GLY A 100 -7.58 -10.67 -13.36
N CYS A 101 -7.34 -9.41 -13.02
CA CYS A 101 -7.96 -8.71 -11.88
C CYS A 101 -8.69 -7.46 -12.41
N ASP A 102 -9.87 -7.15 -11.89
CA ASP A 102 -10.64 -5.98 -12.34
C ASP A 102 -10.19 -4.69 -11.65
N ALA A 103 -9.79 -4.76 -10.37
CA ALA A 103 -9.45 -3.57 -9.59
C ALA A 103 -8.55 -3.87 -8.38
N VAL A 104 -7.75 -2.89 -8.01
CA VAL A 104 -7.01 -2.83 -6.74
C VAL A 104 -7.66 -1.84 -5.78
N LEU A 105 -7.74 -2.21 -4.50
CA LEU A 105 -8.18 -1.35 -3.39
C LEU A 105 -7.03 -1.24 -2.38
N LEU A 106 -6.64 -0.02 -2.04
CA LEU A 106 -5.58 0.26 -1.06
C LEU A 106 -6.21 0.58 0.29
N VAL A 107 -5.93 -0.16 1.35
CA VAL A 107 -6.61 0.00 2.65
C VAL A 107 -5.61 0.06 3.79
N GLY A 108 -5.83 1.00 4.72
CA GLY A 108 -4.87 1.33 5.78
C GLY A 108 -3.56 1.91 5.23
N ALA A 109 -3.61 2.47 4.02
CA ALA A 109 -2.46 3.05 3.34
C ALA A 109 -2.03 4.37 3.99
N HIS A 110 -0.74 4.68 3.93
CA HIS A 110 -0.17 5.92 4.44
C HIS A 110 0.57 6.71 3.36
N ALA A 111 0.87 7.97 3.69
CA ALA A 111 1.48 8.91 2.76
C ALA A 111 2.97 8.61 2.59
N LYS A 112 3.52 8.95 1.42
CA LYS A 112 4.93 8.77 1.12
C LYS A 112 5.84 9.54 2.07
N ALA A 113 7.10 9.12 2.16
CA ALA A 113 8.15 9.81 2.91
C ALA A 113 8.21 11.30 2.58
N GLY A 114 8.35 12.13 3.61
CA GLY A 114 8.45 13.59 3.48
C GLY A 114 7.12 14.34 3.40
N THR A 115 5.97 13.65 3.49
CA THR A 115 4.64 14.30 3.54
C THR A 115 4.40 14.92 4.92
N PRO A 116 4.31 16.27 5.06
CA PRO A 116 4.34 16.92 6.38
C PRO A 116 3.16 16.56 7.29
N ASP A 117 1.97 16.41 6.71
CA ASP A 117 0.72 16.04 7.36
C ASP A 117 0.38 14.54 7.20
N GLY A 118 1.34 13.74 6.75
CA GLY A 118 1.21 12.29 6.62
C GLY A 118 1.54 11.57 7.93
N VAL A 119 0.55 10.89 8.51
CA VAL A 119 0.73 10.11 9.73
C VAL A 119 1.63 8.91 9.44
N LEU A 120 2.69 8.76 10.23
CA LEU A 120 3.74 7.75 10.07
C LEU A 120 4.36 7.73 8.66
N SER A 121 4.34 8.87 7.96
CA SER A 121 4.76 8.95 6.56
C SER A 121 6.15 8.36 6.33
N HIS A 122 6.25 7.43 5.39
CA HIS A 122 7.49 6.81 4.91
C HIS A 122 7.23 6.13 3.55
N THR A 123 8.26 5.51 2.96
CA THR A 123 8.10 4.72 1.74
C THR A 123 8.91 3.43 1.86
N VAL A 124 8.25 2.27 1.95
CA VAL A 124 8.79 0.91 2.08
C VAL A 124 9.56 0.64 3.38
N SER A 125 10.45 1.54 3.78
CA SER A 125 11.17 1.47 5.06
C SER A 125 11.44 2.88 5.57
N SER A 126 10.89 3.19 6.74
CA SER A 126 11.10 4.45 7.45
C SER A 126 12.55 4.69 7.87
N GLU A 127 13.39 3.65 7.86
CA GLU A 127 14.80 3.71 8.24
C GLU A 127 15.76 3.82 7.07
N SER A 128 15.34 3.39 5.87
CA SER A 128 16.27 3.16 4.75
C SER A 128 15.95 3.99 3.51
N TRP A 129 14.69 4.35 3.28
CA TRP A 129 14.25 5.01 2.06
C TRP A 129 13.85 6.45 2.36
N TYR A 130 14.41 7.39 1.61
CA TYR A 130 14.13 8.81 1.75
C TYR A 130 13.14 9.31 0.69
N LEU A 131 13.37 8.94 -0.56
CA LEU A 131 12.52 9.30 -1.70
C LEU A 131 12.50 8.17 -2.71
N ALA A 132 11.33 7.83 -3.24
CA ALA A 132 11.19 6.95 -4.38
C ALA A 132 10.56 7.71 -5.56
N THR A 133 11.05 7.48 -6.77
CA THR A 133 10.48 8.08 -7.99
C THR A 133 10.33 7.06 -9.11
N ILE A 134 9.27 7.20 -9.91
CA ILE A 134 9.07 6.47 -11.17
C ILE A 134 9.06 7.49 -12.30
N ASN A 135 10.01 7.40 -13.24
CA ASN A 135 10.24 8.41 -14.28
C ASN A 135 10.31 9.84 -13.73
N GLY A 136 10.93 10.02 -12.56
CA GLY A 136 11.08 11.31 -11.88
C GLY A 136 9.85 11.78 -11.09
N ALA A 137 8.70 11.11 -11.21
CA ALA A 137 7.52 11.41 -10.39
C ALA A 137 7.67 10.79 -8.99
N PRO A 138 7.58 11.57 -7.89
CA PRO A 138 7.63 11.04 -6.52
C PRO A 138 6.47 10.07 -6.24
N VAL A 139 6.78 8.93 -5.61
CA VAL A 139 5.79 7.92 -5.24
C VAL A 139 5.96 7.42 -3.81
N GLY A 140 4.83 7.13 -3.16
CA GLY A 140 4.77 6.28 -1.97
C GLY A 140 4.45 4.83 -2.31
N GLU A 141 4.17 4.05 -1.26
CA GLU A 141 3.78 2.63 -1.38
C GLU A 141 2.51 2.45 -2.20
N SER A 142 1.51 3.31 -1.98
CA SER A 142 0.29 3.34 -2.78
C SER A 142 0.58 3.52 -4.28
N GLY A 143 1.52 4.41 -4.63
CA GLY A 143 1.95 4.63 -6.01
C GLY A 143 2.70 3.44 -6.59
N ILE A 144 3.57 2.80 -5.81
CA ILE A 144 4.30 1.58 -6.20
C ILE A 144 3.32 0.44 -6.49
N VAL A 145 2.38 0.16 -5.58
CA VAL A 145 1.39 -0.91 -5.76
C VAL A 145 0.48 -0.62 -6.95
N ALA A 146 0.02 0.62 -7.12
CA ALA A 146 -0.80 1.02 -8.26
C ALA A 146 -0.02 0.89 -9.60
N ALA A 147 1.27 1.22 -9.63
CA ALA A 147 2.12 1.08 -10.81
C ALA A 147 2.41 -0.40 -11.15
N ILE A 148 2.56 -1.26 -10.14
CA ILE A 148 2.66 -2.73 -10.32
C ILE A 148 1.36 -3.22 -10.97
N ALA A 149 0.20 -2.89 -10.40
CA ALA A 149 -1.10 -3.26 -10.95
C ALA A 149 -1.30 -2.74 -12.39
N GLY A 150 -0.85 -1.53 -12.68
CA GLY A 150 -0.89 -0.92 -14.01
C GLY A 150 -0.12 -1.69 -15.08
N CYS A 151 0.91 -2.47 -14.72
CA CYS A 151 1.62 -3.34 -15.67
C CYS A 151 0.73 -4.44 -16.26
N TRP A 152 -0.38 -4.78 -15.60
CA TRP A 152 -1.42 -5.70 -16.09
C TRP A 152 -2.74 -4.98 -16.41
N ASN A 153 -2.69 -3.66 -16.63
CA ASN A 153 -3.85 -2.84 -16.96
C ASN A 153 -4.97 -2.90 -15.89
N VAL A 154 -4.59 -3.06 -14.62
CA VAL A 154 -5.52 -3.11 -13.49
C VAL A 154 -5.52 -1.75 -12.77
N PRO A 155 -6.66 -1.05 -12.67
CA PRO A 155 -6.73 0.24 -12.00
C PRO A 155 -6.80 0.10 -10.47
N ALA A 156 -6.15 1.01 -9.75
CA ALA A 156 -6.42 1.25 -8.34
C ALA A 156 -7.64 2.19 -8.24
N VAL A 157 -8.75 1.72 -7.68
CA VAL A 157 -10.04 2.43 -7.75
C VAL A 157 -10.49 3.02 -6.42
N PHE A 158 -9.82 2.62 -5.34
CA PHE A 158 -10.15 3.04 -3.98
C PHE A 158 -8.90 3.15 -3.12
N VAL A 159 -8.90 4.12 -2.20
CA VAL A 159 -7.93 4.23 -1.12
C VAL A 159 -8.59 4.60 0.20
N ALA A 160 -8.18 3.93 1.28
CA ALA A 160 -8.50 4.30 2.66
C ALA A 160 -7.20 4.46 3.47
N GLY A 161 -7.14 5.52 4.27
CA GLY A 161 -5.96 5.93 5.02
C GLY A 161 -6.15 7.30 5.65
N ASP A 162 -5.06 8.04 5.86
CA ASP A 162 -5.18 9.45 6.22
C ASP A 162 -5.52 10.35 5.02
N GLU A 163 -5.97 11.58 5.31
CA GLU A 163 -6.33 12.58 4.30
C GLU A 163 -5.18 12.87 3.31
N ALA A 164 -3.93 12.88 3.80
CA ALA A 164 -2.74 13.10 3.00
C ALA A 164 -2.51 12.00 1.96
N THR A 165 -2.68 10.73 2.34
CA THR A 165 -2.60 9.57 1.43
C THR A 165 -3.72 9.61 0.38
N CYS A 166 -4.93 9.94 0.81
CA CYS A 166 -6.08 10.04 -0.09
C CYS A 166 -5.83 11.08 -1.19
N LYS A 167 -5.28 12.24 -0.80
CA LYS A 167 -4.87 13.30 -1.73
C LYS A 167 -3.74 12.84 -2.66
N GLU A 168 -2.69 12.24 -2.10
CA GLU A 168 -1.55 11.72 -2.86
C GLU A 168 -2.00 10.74 -3.96
N VAL A 169 -2.87 9.79 -3.62
CA VAL A 169 -3.35 8.80 -4.58
C VAL A 169 -4.22 9.45 -5.66
N GLN A 170 -5.08 10.40 -5.32
CA GLN A 170 -5.88 11.11 -6.34
C GLN A 170 -5.01 11.96 -7.28
N GLU A 171 -3.96 12.60 -6.77
CA GLU A 171 -3.01 13.38 -7.57
C GLU A 171 -2.20 12.49 -8.53
N LEU A 172 -1.78 11.31 -8.06
CA LEU A 172 -0.93 10.39 -8.84
C LEU A 172 -1.73 9.49 -9.79
N VAL A 173 -2.78 8.83 -9.30
CA VAL A 173 -3.56 7.83 -10.05
C VAL A 173 -4.73 8.46 -10.81
N GLY A 174 -5.36 9.48 -10.23
CA GLY A 174 -6.42 10.25 -10.86
C GLY A 174 -7.55 10.64 -9.91
N ALA A 175 -8.14 11.81 -10.17
CA ALA A 175 -9.17 12.42 -9.30
C ALA A 175 -10.47 11.59 -9.16
N THR A 176 -10.67 10.56 -9.99
CA THR A 176 -11.83 9.68 -9.90
C THR A 176 -11.64 8.49 -8.95
N VAL A 177 -10.43 8.30 -8.39
CA VAL A 177 -10.22 7.35 -7.29
C VAL A 177 -11.12 7.75 -6.12
N VAL A 178 -11.90 6.80 -5.61
CA VAL A 178 -12.75 7.03 -4.44
C VAL A 178 -11.90 6.93 -3.18
N THR A 179 -12.03 7.92 -2.30
CA THR A 179 -11.26 8.01 -1.07
C THR A 179 -12.13 7.82 0.16
N ALA A 180 -11.55 7.24 1.21
CA ALA A 180 -12.08 7.16 2.56
C ALA A 180 -11.01 7.64 3.57
N PRO A 181 -10.90 8.96 3.81
CA PRO A 181 -9.98 9.50 4.80
C PRO A 181 -10.52 9.21 6.22
N VAL A 182 -9.91 8.26 6.91
CA VAL A 182 -10.36 7.82 8.26
C VAL A 182 -9.72 8.63 9.39
N LYS A 183 -8.73 9.45 9.05
CA LYS A 183 -8.08 10.40 9.95
C LYS A 183 -7.47 11.56 9.17
N LYS A 184 -7.27 12.68 9.84
CA LYS A 184 -6.57 13.85 9.34
C LYS A 184 -5.30 14.08 10.14
N GLY A 185 -4.14 14.00 9.49
CA GLY A 185 -2.87 14.26 10.15
C GLY A 185 -2.75 15.71 10.65
N LEU A 186 -2.23 15.86 11.86
CA LEU A 186 -1.75 17.12 12.42
C LEU A 186 -0.21 17.21 12.34
N GLY A 187 0.42 16.13 11.89
CA GLY A 187 1.85 15.93 11.74
C GLY A 187 2.13 14.42 11.64
N ARG A 188 3.41 14.05 11.65
CA ARG A 188 3.83 12.66 11.46
C ARG A 188 3.38 11.69 12.56
N PHE A 189 3.09 12.18 13.77
CA PHE A 189 2.78 11.34 14.94
C PHE A 189 1.49 11.73 15.66
N SER A 190 0.61 12.48 14.99
CA SER A 190 -0.64 12.96 15.58
C SER A 190 -1.70 13.20 14.51
N ALA A 191 -2.96 12.95 14.86
CA ALA A 191 -4.09 13.11 13.95
C ALA A 191 -5.41 13.34 14.68
N VAL A 192 -6.38 13.90 13.96
CA VAL A 192 -7.80 13.84 14.31
C VAL A 192 -8.38 12.59 13.68
N HIS A 193 -8.91 11.67 14.50
CA HIS A 193 -9.42 10.39 14.04
C HIS A 193 -10.94 10.36 13.99
N LEU A 194 -11.48 9.59 13.06
CA LEU A 194 -12.79 8.97 13.25
C LEU A 194 -12.70 7.90 14.35
N ALA A 195 -13.81 7.62 15.03
CA ALA A 195 -13.87 6.42 15.86
C ALA A 195 -13.71 5.18 14.95
N PRO A 196 -13.07 4.09 15.41
CA PRO A 196 -12.83 2.90 14.57
C PRO A 196 -14.08 2.33 13.88
N ALA A 197 -15.24 2.35 14.57
CA ALA A 197 -16.51 1.92 13.99
C ALA A 197 -17.01 2.85 12.86
N ASP A 198 -16.80 4.17 13.01
CA ASP A 198 -17.13 5.16 11.98
C ASP A 198 -16.20 5.02 10.78
N ALA A 199 -14.90 4.77 11.02
CA ALA A 199 -13.92 4.48 9.97
C ALA A 199 -14.32 3.24 9.15
N CYS A 200 -14.67 2.14 9.82
CA CYS A 200 -15.18 0.94 9.16
C CYS A 200 -16.43 1.25 8.32
N THR A 201 -17.38 2.01 8.87
CA THR A 201 -18.62 2.39 8.17
C THR A 201 -18.33 3.24 6.93
N LEU A 202 -17.38 4.19 7.03
CA LEU A 202 -16.94 5.02 5.92
C LEU A 202 -16.29 4.17 4.81
N ILE A 203 -15.33 3.32 5.16
CA ILE A 203 -14.65 2.43 4.21
C ILE A 203 -15.68 1.56 3.49
N GLU A 204 -16.56 0.94 4.26
CA GLU A 204 -17.57 0.00 3.79
C GLU A 204 -18.53 0.65 2.78
N THR A 205 -18.94 1.89 3.05
CA THR A 205 -19.82 2.69 2.18
C THR A 205 -19.10 3.13 0.91
N ARG A 206 -17.94 3.77 1.07
CA ARG A 206 -17.20 4.41 -0.03
C ARG A 206 -16.60 3.39 -1.00
N ALA A 207 -16.10 2.28 -0.50
CA ALA A 207 -15.65 1.20 -1.37
C ALA A 207 -16.82 0.56 -2.13
N GLY A 208 -18.00 0.45 -1.51
CA GLY A 208 -19.21 0.03 -2.20
C GLY A 208 -19.53 0.93 -3.39
N GLU A 209 -19.51 2.25 -3.19
CA GLU A 209 -19.69 3.26 -4.25
C GLU A 209 -18.65 3.13 -5.37
N ALA A 210 -17.39 2.91 -5.02
CA ALA A 210 -16.30 2.73 -5.98
C ALA A 210 -16.55 1.50 -6.87
N LEU A 211 -16.93 0.38 -6.26
CA LEU A 211 -17.05 -0.90 -6.93
C LEU A 211 -18.28 -1.03 -7.83
N VAL A 212 -19.40 -0.37 -7.50
CA VAL A 212 -20.62 -0.40 -8.34
C VAL A 212 -20.52 0.52 -9.56
N ASN A 213 -19.71 1.60 -9.47
CA ASN A 213 -19.62 2.62 -10.53
C ASN A 213 -18.40 2.42 -11.44
N ARG A 214 -18.27 1.24 -12.05
CA ARG A 214 -17.09 0.90 -12.89
C ARG A 214 -16.79 1.89 -14.01
N ALA A 215 -17.82 2.52 -14.57
CA ALA A 215 -17.66 3.55 -15.61
C ALA A 215 -16.90 4.81 -15.16
N ARG A 216 -16.74 5.00 -13.84
CA ARG A 216 -15.98 6.12 -13.25
C ARG A 216 -14.58 5.73 -12.80
N TRP A 217 -14.18 4.47 -12.97
CA TRP A 217 -12.85 4.04 -12.54
C TRP A 217 -11.76 4.85 -13.25
N PRO A 218 -10.67 5.21 -12.53
CA PRO A 218 -9.52 5.83 -13.15
C PRO A 218 -8.88 4.86 -14.16
N LYS A 219 -8.06 5.42 -15.05
CA LYS A 219 -7.18 4.58 -15.87
C LYS A 219 -6.13 3.90 -14.98
N PRO A 220 -5.65 2.70 -15.33
CA PRO A 220 -4.51 2.11 -14.66
C PRO A 220 -3.30 3.05 -14.67
N LEU A 221 -2.54 3.09 -13.57
CA LEU A 221 -1.35 3.93 -13.45
C LEU A 221 -0.21 3.30 -14.27
N THR A 222 0.08 3.88 -15.43
CA THR A 222 1.14 3.42 -16.33
C THR A 222 2.15 4.52 -16.61
N PHE A 223 3.41 4.13 -16.83
CA PHE A 223 4.51 5.05 -17.15
C PHE A 223 5.04 4.76 -18.56
N ALA A 224 5.48 5.81 -19.25
CA ALA A 224 6.08 5.68 -20.58
C ALA A 224 7.38 4.86 -20.49
N ALA A 225 7.57 3.93 -21.43
CA ALA A 225 8.78 3.14 -21.52
C ALA A 225 9.94 3.95 -22.17
N PRO A 226 11.20 3.70 -21.77
CA PRO A 226 11.61 2.84 -20.66
C PRO A 226 11.20 3.42 -19.30
N VAL A 227 10.88 2.55 -18.34
CA VAL A 227 10.48 2.96 -16.99
C VAL A 227 11.68 2.87 -16.06
N THR A 228 12.07 4.00 -15.48
CA THR A 228 13.17 4.11 -14.51
C THR A 228 12.58 4.28 -13.11
N PHE A 229 12.94 3.39 -12.20
CA PHE A 229 12.63 3.47 -10.78
C PHE A 229 13.89 3.87 -10.02
N GLN A 230 13.82 4.95 -9.24
CA GLN A 230 14.92 5.42 -8.42
C GLN A 230 14.51 5.49 -6.95
N VAL A 231 15.46 5.15 -6.08
CA VAL A 231 15.29 5.26 -4.63
C VAL A 231 16.49 6.01 -4.08
N GLU A 232 16.26 7.21 -3.56
CA GLU A 232 17.23 7.90 -2.71
C GLU A 232 17.13 7.31 -1.31
N LEU A 233 18.26 6.80 -0.81
CA LEU A 233 18.35 6.15 0.49
C LEU A 233 18.59 7.19 1.60
N ALA A 234 18.19 6.84 2.82
CA ALA A 234 18.35 7.71 3.99
C ALA A 234 19.82 8.10 4.23
N THR A 235 20.72 7.13 4.13
CA THR A 235 22.16 7.30 4.34
C THR A 235 22.97 6.48 3.33
N PRO A 236 24.22 6.91 2.97
CA PRO A 236 25.03 6.21 1.97
C PRO A 236 25.36 4.76 2.30
N ASP A 237 25.49 4.38 3.57
CA ASP A 237 25.77 3.00 3.99
C ASP A 237 24.66 2.01 3.59
N ARG A 238 23.43 2.49 3.36
CA ARG A 238 22.32 1.66 2.89
C ARG A 238 22.52 1.16 1.46
N LEU A 239 23.42 1.78 0.67
CA LEU A 239 23.78 1.30 -0.67
C LEU A 239 24.29 -0.15 -0.65
N ALA A 240 24.95 -0.57 0.44
CA ALA A 240 25.47 -1.92 0.59
C ALA A 240 24.39 -3.01 0.45
N SER A 241 23.12 -2.70 0.76
CA SER A 241 22.01 -3.64 0.57
C SER A 241 21.69 -3.92 -0.90
N PHE A 242 22.13 -3.07 -1.82
CA PHE A 242 21.83 -3.13 -3.25
C PHE A 242 23.04 -3.54 -4.11
N GLU A 243 24.24 -3.60 -3.53
CA GLU A 243 25.45 -4.00 -4.24
C GLU A 243 25.32 -5.42 -4.84
N GLY A 244 25.81 -5.58 -6.07
CA GLY A 244 25.79 -6.85 -6.79
C GLY A 244 24.42 -7.28 -7.36
N ARG A 245 23.36 -6.49 -7.16
CA ARG A 245 22.05 -6.78 -7.77
C ARG A 245 22.10 -6.52 -9.28
N THR A 246 21.69 -7.51 -10.06
CA THR A 246 21.65 -7.40 -11.53
C THR A 246 20.61 -6.37 -11.95
N GLY A 247 20.99 -5.43 -12.81
CA GLY A 247 20.09 -4.38 -13.33
C GLY A 247 19.85 -3.22 -12.36
N VAL A 248 20.62 -3.12 -11.28
CA VAL A 248 20.61 -2.00 -10.34
C VAL A 248 21.93 -1.24 -10.43
N GLU A 249 21.83 0.08 -10.57
CA GLU A 249 22.99 0.99 -10.62
C GLU A 249 22.92 1.98 -9.46
N THR A 250 24.07 2.37 -8.93
CA THR A 250 24.18 3.50 -8.01
C THR A 250 24.37 4.78 -8.80
N VAL A 251 23.49 5.76 -8.58
CA VAL A 251 23.52 7.07 -9.23
C VAL A 251 23.73 8.14 -8.16
N GLY A 252 24.84 8.87 -8.22
CA GLY A 252 25.16 9.87 -7.20
C GLY A 252 25.50 9.24 -5.83
N PRO A 253 25.35 9.98 -4.72
CA PRO A 253 25.95 9.60 -3.44
C PRO A 253 25.16 8.56 -2.63
N ARG A 254 23.85 8.41 -2.89
CA ARG A 254 22.96 7.53 -2.10
C ARG A 254 21.70 7.07 -2.83
N THR A 255 21.70 7.14 -4.16
CA THR A 255 20.52 6.75 -4.96
C THR A 255 20.80 5.47 -5.73
N VAL A 256 19.87 4.53 -5.70
CA VAL A 256 19.87 3.35 -6.54
C VAL A 256 18.82 3.49 -7.64
N SER A 257 19.11 2.94 -8.81
CA SER A 257 18.31 3.08 -10.02
C SER A 257 18.16 1.74 -10.72
N ALA A 258 16.96 1.42 -11.18
CA ALA A 258 16.69 0.28 -12.05
C ALA A 258 15.80 0.72 -13.21
N THR A 259 16.06 0.20 -14.41
CA THR A 259 15.29 0.54 -15.61
C THR A 259 14.79 -0.74 -16.29
N GLY A 260 13.52 -0.72 -16.72
CA GLY A 260 12.87 -1.85 -17.39
C GLY A 260 11.91 -1.40 -18.50
N LYS A 261 11.35 -2.36 -19.24
CA LYS A 261 10.34 -2.08 -20.28
C LYS A 261 9.00 -1.62 -19.69
N ASN A 262 8.74 -1.99 -18.44
CA ASN A 262 7.62 -1.55 -17.62
C ASN A 262 8.07 -1.44 -16.16
N PHE A 263 7.18 -0.99 -15.28
CA PHE A 263 7.53 -0.81 -13.87
C PHE A 263 7.84 -2.13 -13.15
N TRP A 264 7.16 -3.22 -13.48
CA TRP A 264 7.40 -4.52 -12.83
C TRP A 264 8.83 -5.04 -13.06
N GLU A 265 9.39 -4.87 -14.27
CA GLU A 265 10.78 -5.24 -14.56
C GLU A 265 11.77 -4.41 -13.72
N ALA A 266 11.57 -3.08 -13.63
CA ALA A 266 12.42 -2.20 -12.81
C ALA A 266 12.29 -2.52 -11.31
N TRP A 267 11.05 -2.72 -10.83
CA TRP A 267 10.75 -3.13 -9.47
C TRP A 267 11.41 -4.47 -9.11
N ASN A 268 11.35 -5.46 -10.01
CA ASN A 268 11.92 -6.78 -9.78
C ASN A 268 13.46 -6.77 -9.71
N ALA A 269 14.12 -5.90 -10.46
CA ALA A 269 15.56 -5.71 -10.34
C ALA A 269 15.94 -5.06 -9.00
N LEU A 270 15.19 -4.02 -8.58
CA LEU A 270 15.52 -3.26 -7.37
C LEU A 270 15.10 -3.97 -6.07
N TRP A 271 13.93 -4.63 -6.04
CA TRP A 271 13.36 -5.27 -4.86
C TRP A 271 13.41 -6.80 -4.95
N TYR A 272 14.56 -7.36 -4.61
CA TYR A 272 14.83 -8.80 -4.65
C TYR A 272 14.63 -9.44 -3.26
N ARG A 273 13.38 -9.77 -2.93
CA ARG A 273 13.04 -10.61 -1.76
C ARG A 273 12.02 -11.66 -2.22
N TYR A 274 12.37 -12.94 -2.10
CA TYR A 274 11.49 -14.09 -2.37
C TYR A 274 10.79 -14.52 -1.10
#